data_AF-A0A3M6TAZ5-F1
#
_entry.id   AF-A0A3M6TAZ5-F1
#
_cell.length_a   1.000
_cell.length_b   1.000
_cell.length_c   1.000
_cell.angle_alpha   90.00
_cell.angle_beta   90.00
_cell.angle_gamma   90.00
#
_symmetry.space_group_name_H-M   'P 1'
#
loop_
_entity.id
_entity.type
_entity.pdbx_description
1 polymer ?
#
loop_
_entity_poly.entity_id
_entity_poly.type
_entity_poly.pdbx_seq_one_letter_code
_entity_poly.pdbx_strand_id
1 'polypeptide(L)'
;MGVTRDLCEEVLFKFYAKAEHFDSVYIAMCILNGLLTFTAIFGNAAIIFALQKASSIPTTAKILMQSLAVTDLSSGFFTHPLYIAVVARIRQSHECKHVQEVLMAFFVISAVLISVSFQVVTLIGIDRFLSITLHLRYNQLVTPKRIIAVVASAWVFSLSIVFVVVFIEIRVGEIMLLVVGYAADRPGEKEYFEDALMRDESHPLALPDDQVEF
;
A
#
# COMPACT_ATOMS: atom_id res chain seq x y z
N MET A 1 -8.51 5.98 14.10
CA MET A 1 -8.62 6.78 12.85
C MET A 1 -7.50 7.80 12.64
N GLY A 2 -6.70 8.16 13.67
CA GLY A 2 -5.55 9.08 13.53
C GLY A 2 -4.48 8.59 12.56
N VAL A 3 -3.84 7.45 12.83
CA VAL A 3 -2.67 6.98 12.04
C VAL A 3 -2.95 6.72 10.55
N THR A 4 -4.10 6.13 10.18
CA THR A 4 -4.49 5.98 8.77
C THR A 4 -4.80 7.32 8.09
N ARG A 5 -5.29 8.30 8.86
CA ARG A 5 -5.50 9.66 8.38
C ARG A 5 -4.16 10.38 8.27
N ASP A 6 -3.24 10.20 9.22
CA ASP A 6 -1.89 10.79 9.20
C ASP A 6 -1.07 10.25 8.02
N LEU A 7 -1.11 8.93 7.76
CA LEU A 7 -0.48 8.33 6.59
C LEU A 7 -1.15 8.82 5.29
N CYS A 8 -2.47 8.93 5.28
CA CYS A 8 -3.18 9.49 4.13
C CYS A 8 -2.78 10.95 3.90
N GLU A 9 -2.72 11.77 4.94
CA GLU A 9 -2.37 13.20 4.87
C GLU A 9 -0.89 13.36 4.47
N GLU A 10 0.01 12.53 4.97
CA GLU A 10 1.42 12.51 4.56
C GLU A 10 1.56 12.10 3.09
N VAL A 11 0.88 11.03 2.67
CA VAL A 11 0.86 10.58 1.27
C VAL A 11 0.25 11.66 0.39
N LEU A 12 -0.87 12.25 0.80
CA LEU A 12 -1.55 13.31 0.07
C LEU A 12 -0.68 14.56 -0.04
N PHE A 13 -0.02 14.99 1.04
CA PHE A 13 0.91 16.11 1.06
C PHE A 13 2.11 15.85 0.15
N LYS A 14 2.72 14.66 0.22
CA LYS A 14 3.83 14.28 -0.69
C LYS A 14 3.38 14.22 -2.15
N PHE A 15 2.22 13.65 -2.43
CA PHE A 15 1.65 13.61 -3.78
C PHE A 15 1.33 15.03 -4.26
N TYR A 16 0.75 15.88 -3.42
CA TYR A 16 0.34 17.25 -3.73
C TYR A 16 1.54 18.17 -3.96
N ALA A 17 2.50 18.19 -3.04
CA ALA A 17 3.75 18.95 -3.19
C ALA A 17 4.52 18.55 -4.47
N LYS A 18 4.35 17.29 -4.92
CA LYS A 18 4.88 16.81 -6.19
C LYS A 18 3.97 17.12 -7.39
N ALA A 19 2.67 17.30 -7.19
CA ALA A 19 1.66 17.59 -8.22
C ALA A 19 1.60 19.04 -8.64
N GLU A 20 1.76 19.97 -7.70
CA GLU A 20 1.74 21.40 -7.97
C GLU A 20 2.81 21.84 -8.98
N HIS A 21 3.86 21.02 -9.18
CA HIS A 21 4.91 21.27 -10.15
C HIS A 21 4.90 20.40 -11.43
N PHE A 22 4.12 19.30 -11.52
CA PHE A 22 4.25 18.35 -12.63
C PHE A 22 2.95 17.61 -13.03
N ASP A 23 1.95 18.32 -13.56
CA ASP A 23 0.77 17.71 -14.19
C ASP A 23 1.13 16.66 -15.26
N SER A 24 2.18 16.92 -16.04
CA SER A 24 2.69 16.02 -17.07
C SER A 24 3.16 14.67 -16.52
N VAL A 25 3.71 14.64 -15.29
CA VAL A 25 4.17 13.38 -14.66
C VAL A 25 2.98 12.51 -14.30
N TYR A 26 1.90 13.08 -13.78
CA TYR A 26 0.67 12.32 -13.48
C TYR A 26 0.04 11.74 -14.73
N ILE A 27 -0.09 12.54 -15.79
CA ILE A 27 -0.60 12.09 -17.07
C ILE A 27 0.27 10.95 -17.61
N ALA A 28 1.60 11.10 -17.57
CA ALA A 28 2.52 10.05 -17.98
C ALA A 28 2.37 8.77 -17.15
N MET A 29 2.24 8.87 -15.82
CA MET A 29 2.05 7.71 -14.95
C MET A 29 0.72 7.00 -15.21
N CYS A 30 -0.36 7.74 -15.47
CA CYS A 30 -1.65 7.16 -15.85
C CYS A 30 -1.56 6.42 -17.20
N ILE A 31 -0.92 7.01 -18.20
CA ILE A 31 -0.69 6.38 -19.51
C ILE A 31 0.14 5.11 -19.35
N LEU A 32 1.26 5.19 -18.61
CA LEU A 32 2.12 4.04 -18.34
C LEU A 32 1.37 2.93 -17.62
N ASN A 33 0.62 3.24 -16.56
CA ASN A 33 -0.18 2.25 -15.83
C ASN A 33 -1.29 1.64 -16.72
N GLY A 34 -1.88 2.42 -17.63
CA GLY A 34 -2.82 1.90 -18.63
C GLY A 34 -2.17 0.88 -19.57
N LEU A 35 -0.99 1.20 -20.10
CA LEU A 35 -0.21 0.27 -20.94
C LEU A 35 0.22 -0.98 -20.15
N LEU A 36 0.72 -0.79 -18.93
CA LEU A 36 1.09 -1.87 -18.01
C LEU A 36 -0.09 -2.77 -17.68
N THR A 37 -1.30 -2.20 -17.51
CA THR A 37 -2.54 -2.97 -17.31
C THR A 37 -2.81 -3.88 -18.49
N PHE A 38 -2.77 -3.33 -19.71
CA PHE A 38 -2.98 -4.09 -20.92
C PHE A 38 -1.95 -5.22 -21.05
N THR A 39 -0.66 -4.90 -20.95
CA THR A 39 0.40 -5.90 -21.06
C THR A 39 0.33 -6.94 -19.95
N ALA A 40 0.04 -6.55 -18.71
CA ALA A 40 -0.09 -7.47 -17.59
C ALA A 40 -1.25 -8.45 -17.79
N ILE A 41 -2.40 -7.99 -18.29
CA ILE A 41 -3.56 -8.87 -18.53
C ILE A 41 -3.30 -9.79 -19.74
N PHE A 42 -3.06 -9.22 -20.91
CA PHE A 42 -2.98 -10.01 -22.15
C PHE A 42 -1.68 -10.82 -22.22
N GLY A 43 -0.55 -10.26 -21.78
CA GLY A 43 0.74 -10.94 -21.78
C GLY A 43 0.74 -12.15 -20.85
N ASN A 44 0.27 -11.99 -19.61
CA ASN A 44 0.25 -13.12 -18.68
C ASN A 44 -0.83 -14.16 -19.00
N ALA A 45 -1.97 -13.76 -19.58
CA ALA A 45 -2.95 -14.71 -20.11
C ALA A 45 -2.34 -15.56 -21.24
N ALA A 46 -1.59 -14.92 -22.16
CA ALA A 46 -0.88 -15.61 -23.23
C ALA A 46 0.20 -16.57 -22.67
N ILE A 47 0.93 -16.16 -21.63
CA ILE A 47 1.91 -17.04 -20.94
C ILE A 47 1.22 -18.28 -20.37
N ILE A 48 0.10 -18.11 -19.66
CA ILE A 48 -0.65 -19.25 -19.09
C ILE A 48 -1.09 -20.21 -20.21
N PHE A 49 -1.63 -19.69 -21.30
CA PHE A 49 -2.04 -20.49 -22.45
C PHE A 49 -0.86 -21.22 -23.11
N ALA A 50 0.26 -20.52 -23.32
CA ALA A 50 1.48 -21.10 -23.90
C ALA A 50 2.04 -22.23 -23.01
N LEU A 51 2.07 -22.04 -21.69
CA LEU A 51 2.53 -23.05 -20.74
C LEU A 51 1.66 -24.31 -20.74
N GLN A 52 0.36 -24.19 -20.98
CA GLN A 52 -0.53 -25.35 -21.13
C GLN A 52 -0.19 -26.18 -22.38
N LYS A 53 0.26 -25.53 -23.46
CA LYS A 53 0.63 -26.19 -24.73
C LYS A 53 2.06 -26.72 -24.73
N ALA A 54 2.95 -26.15 -23.92
CA ALA A 54 4.37 -26.51 -23.93
C ALA A 54 4.62 -27.90 -23.32
N SER A 55 4.81 -28.95 -24.10
CA SER A 55 5.09 -30.30 -23.57
C SER A 55 6.50 -30.48 -23.01
N SER A 56 7.46 -29.66 -23.44
CA SER A 56 8.88 -29.75 -23.05
C SER A 56 9.19 -29.20 -21.66
N ILE A 57 8.29 -28.42 -21.06
CA ILE A 57 8.51 -27.78 -19.76
C ILE A 57 8.07 -28.73 -18.64
N PRO A 58 8.91 -28.98 -17.61
CA PRO A 58 8.53 -29.80 -16.46
C PRO A 58 7.27 -29.27 -15.75
N THR A 59 6.40 -30.17 -15.31
CA THR A 59 5.11 -29.82 -14.67
C THR A 59 5.28 -28.91 -13.45
N THR A 60 6.31 -29.14 -12.63
CA THR A 60 6.63 -28.32 -11.44
C THR A 60 6.95 -26.87 -11.82
N ALA A 61 7.78 -26.70 -12.85
CA ALA A 61 8.13 -25.40 -13.42
C ALA A 61 6.90 -24.68 -13.97
N LYS A 62 6.05 -25.39 -14.72
CA LYS A 62 4.79 -24.83 -15.25
C LYS A 62 3.92 -24.27 -14.14
N ILE A 63 3.73 -25.02 -13.05
CA ILE A 63 2.90 -24.57 -11.93
C ILE A 63 3.45 -23.27 -11.32
N LEU A 64 4.75 -23.17 -11.11
CA LEU A 64 5.38 -21.96 -10.57
C LEU A 64 5.27 -20.77 -11.53
N MET A 65 5.56 -20.98 -12.82
CA MET A 65 5.45 -19.93 -13.84
C MET A 65 4.00 -19.49 -14.05
N GLN A 66 3.03 -20.42 -13.99
CA GLN A 66 1.61 -20.10 -14.02
C GLN A 66 1.19 -19.32 -12.79
N SER A 67 1.67 -19.67 -11.59
CA SER A 67 1.40 -18.91 -10.37
C SER A 67 1.92 -17.48 -10.46
N LEU A 68 3.11 -17.28 -11.02
CA LEU A 68 3.66 -15.95 -11.24
C LEU A 68 2.79 -15.16 -12.22
N ALA A 69 2.45 -15.76 -13.36
CA ALA A 69 1.57 -15.15 -14.36
C ALA A 69 0.18 -14.81 -13.79
N VAL A 70 -0.40 -15.64 -12.91
CA VAL A 70 -1.66 -15.34 -12.21
C VAL A 70 -1.52 -14.14 -11.27
N THR A 71 -0.38 -14.01 -10.60
CA THR A 71 -0.11 -12.87 -9.71
C THR A 71 0.04 -11.57 -10.49
N ASP A 72 0.70 -11.62 -11.65
CA ASP A 72 0.84 -10.47 -12.55
C ASP A 72 -0.49 -10.11 -13.25
N LEU A 73 -1.29 -11.11 -13.64
CA LEU A 73 -2.68 -10.89 -14.09
C LEU A 73 -3.49 -10.13 -13.04
N SER A 74 -3.40 -10.56 -11.78
CA SER A 74 -4.10 -9.94 -10.66
C SER A 74 -3.65 -8.49 -10.47
N SER A 75 -2.35 -8.21 -10.61
CA SER A 75 -1.83 -6.83 -10.58
C SER A 75 -2.40 -5.96 -11.71
N GLY A 76 -2.55 -6.53 -12.91
CA GLY A 76 -3.21 -5.86 -14.03
C GLY A 76 -4.67 -5.52 -13.74
N PHE A 77 -5.43 -6.42 -13.12
CA PHE A 77 -6.85 -6.19 -12.79
C PHE A 77 -7.08 -5.26 -11.61
N PHE A 78 -6.23 -5.32 -10.59
CA PHE A 78 -6.47 -4.63 -9.33
C PHE A 78 -5.47 -3.49 -9.10
N THR A 79 -4.18 -3.79 -9.07
CA THR A 79 -3.14 -2.84 -8.67
C THR A 79 -3.10 -1.60 -9.56
N HIS A 80 -3.01 -1.78 -10.88
CA HIS A 80 -2.87 -0.64 -11.79
C HIS A 80 -4.16 0.21 -11.88
N PRO A 81 -5.38 -0.36 -11.98
CA PRO A 81 -6.61 0.44 -11.96
C PRO A 81 -6.82 1.15 -10.62
N LEU A 82 -6.49 0.51 -9.49
CA LEU A 82 -6.55 1.16 -8.17
C LEU A 82 -5.56 2.33 -8.09
N TYR A 83 -4.34 2.20 -8.63
CA TYR A 83 -3.40 3.31 -8.69
C TYR A 83 -3.96 4.51 -9.46
N ILE A 84 -4.53 4.26 -10.65
CA ILE A 84 -5.16 5.33 -11.45
C ILE A 84 -6.33 5.96 -10.68
N ALA A 85 -7.14 5.14 -10.00
CA ALA A 85 -8.25 5.63 -9.17
C ALA A 85 -7.76 6.49 -7.99
N VAL A 86 -6.68 6.10 -7.30
CA VAL A 86 -6.04 6.90 -6.25
C VAL A 86 -5.63 8.26 -6.81
N VAL A 87 -4.88 8.27 -7.92
CA VAL A 87 -4.43 9.53 -8.56
C VAL A 87 -5.63 10.40 -8.95
N ALA A 88 -6.66 9.82 -9.56
CA ALA A 88 -7.86 10.55 -9.97
C ALA A 88 -8.61 11.14 -8.76
N ARG A 89 -8.74 10.40 -7.66
CA ARG A 89 -9.41 10.88 -6.43
C ARG A 89 -8.64 12.00 -5.75
N ILE A 90 -7.31 11.89 -5.66
CA ILE A 90 -6.44 12.95 -5.12
C ILE A 90 -6.59 14.24 -5.93
N ARG A 91 -6.76 14.15 -7.25
CA ARG A 91 -7.00 15.34 -8.11
C ARG A 91 -8.39 15.96 -7.96
N GLN A 92 -9.41 15.16 -7.64
CA GLN A 92 -10.79 15.63 -7.49
C GLN A 92 -11.04 16.25 -6.11
N SER A 93 -10.37 15.74 -5.09
CA SER A 93 -10.56 16.16 -3.70
C SER A 93 -9.25 16.03 -2.94
N HIS A 94 -8.84 17.12 -2.30
CA HIS A 94 -7.69 17.17 -1.39
C HIS A 94 -8.04 16.74 0.04
N GLU A 95 -9.24 16.20 0.25
CA GLU A 95 -9.63 15.68 1.55
C GLU A 95 -9.40 14.18 1.65
N CYS A 96 -8.63 13.77 2.67
CA CYS A 96 -8.29 12.37 2.91
C CYS A 96 -9.50 11.45 3.05
N LYS A 97 -10.62 11.96 3.57
CA LYS A 97 -11.87 11.19 3.71
C LYS A 97 -12.36 10.56 2.40
N HIS A 98 -12.02 11.15 1.25
CA HIS A 98 -12.43 10.67 -0.07
C HIS A 98 -11.40 9.79 -0.79
N VAL A 99 -10.16 9.73 -0.29
CA VAL A 99 -9.04 8.99 -0.91
C VAL A 99 -8.67 7.75 -0.09
N GLN A 100 -8.85 7.81 1.23
CA GLN A 100 -8.34 6.83 2.19
C GLN A 100 -8.75 5.38 1.87
N GLU A 101 -10.01 5.13 1.48
CA GLU A 101 -10.49 3.78 1.19
C GLU A 101 -9.80 3.16 -0.03
N VAL A 102 -9.74 3.91 -1.14
CA VAL A 102 -9.11 3.46 -2.38
C VAL A 102 -7.59 3.31 -2.21
N LEU A 103 -6.98 4.24 -1.46
CA LEU A 103 -5.56 4.20 -1.14
C LEU A 103 -5.20 2.98 -0.28
N MET A 104 -6.00 2.68 0.74
CA MET A 104 -5.82 1.50 1.58
C MET A 104 -5.99 0.21 0.76
N ALA A 105 -7.02 0.13 -0.09
CA ALA A 105 -7.21 -1.01 -0.99
C ALA A 105 -6.02 -1.21 -1.92
N PHE A 106 -5.50 -0.13 -2.52
CA PHE A 106 -4.31 -0.15 -3.35
C PHE A 106 -3.10 -0.70 -2.59
N PHE A 107 -2.79 -0.18 -1.39
CA PHE A 107 -1.65 -0.63 -0.60
C PHE A 107 -1.76 -2.10 -0.19
N VAL A 108 -2.92 -2.52 0.32
CA VAL A 108 -3.14 -3.90 0.77
C VAL A 108 -2.98 -4.88 -0.38
N ILE A 109 -3.66 -4.62 -1.51
CA ILE A 109 -3.61 -5.52 -2.67
C ILE A 109 -2.20 -5.55 -3.26
N SER A 110 -1.56 -4.39 -3.41
CA SER A 110 -0.19 -4.30 -3.94
C SER A 110 0.79 -5.05 -3.05
N ALA A 111 0.69 -4.89 -1.72
CA ALA A 111 1.58 -5.55 -0.77
C ALA A 111 1.45 -7.07 -0.81
N VAL A 112 0.21 -7.60 -0.89
CA VAL A 112 -0.03 -9.04 -1.03
C VAL A 112 0.57 -9.55 -2.33
N LEU A 113 0.27 -8.92 -3.46
CA LEU A 113 0.72 -9.39 -4.77
C LEU A 113 2.24 -9.32 -4.94
N ILE A 114 2.88 -8.25 -4.47
CA ILE A 114 4.36 -8.14 -4.47
C ILE A 114 4.99 -9.24 -3.61
N SER A 115 4.43 -9.50 -2.42
CA SER A 115 4.94 -10.55 -1.53
C SER A 115 4.81 -11.95 -2.15
N VAL A 116 3.66 -12.25 -2.77
CA VAL A 116 3.45 -13.51 -3.47
C VAL A 116 4.41 -13.64 -4.67
N SER A 117 4.53 -12.62 -5.51
CA SER A 117 5.45 -12.64 -6.66
C SER A 117 6.89 -12.88 -6.22
N PHE A 118 7.34 -12.20 -5.17
CA PHE A 118 8.68 -12.39 -4.62
C PHE A 118 8.92 -13.82 -4.14
N GLN A 119 7.96 -14.40 -3.42
CA GLN A 119 8.05 -15.78 -2.95
C GLN A 119 8.04 -16.78 -4.11
N VAL A 120 7.17 -16.59 -5.11
CA VAL A 120 7.09 -17.48 -6.28
C VAL A 120 8.37 -17.41 -7.12
N VAL A 121 8.92 -16.23 -7.36
CA VAL A 121 10.21 -16.07 -8.06
C VAL A 121 11.34 -16.77 -7.28
N THR A 122 11.35 -16.63 -5.96
CA THR A 122 12.30 -17.34 -5.09
C THR A 122 12.15 -18.85 -5.25
N LEU A 123 10.91 -19.36 -5.23
CA LEU A 123 10.61 -20.79 -5.42
C LEU A 123 11.02 -21.30 -6.81
N ILE A 124 10.89 -20.48 -7.86
CA ILE A 124 11.42 -20.80 -9.20
C ILE A 124 12.94 -20.97 -9.11
N GLY A 125 13.65 -20.05 -8.46
CA GLY A 125 15.09 -20.16 -8.26
C GLY A 125 15.50 -21.43 -7.51
N ILE A 126 14.81 -21.74 -6.41
CA ILE A 126 15.04 -22.96 -5.62
C ILE A 126 14.75 -24.21 -6.46
N ASP A 127 13.65 -24.23 -7.20
CA ASP A 127 13.28 -25.36 -8.08
C ASP A 127 14.35 -25.64 -9.14
N ARG A 128 14.84 -24.58 -9.80
CA ARG A 128 15.93 -24.68 -10.78
C ARG A 128 17.22 -25.18 -10.13
N PHE A 129 17.58 -24.65 -8.96
CA PHE A 129 18.76 -25.07 -8.22
C PHE A 129 18.69 -26.57 -7.88
N LEU A 130 17.56 -27.02 -7.31
CA LEU A 130 17.36 -28.43 -6.96
C LEU A 130 17.39 -29.35 -8.19
N SER A 131 16.81 -28.91 -9.32
CA SER A 131 16.84 -29.68 -10.57
C SER A 131 18.27 -29.88 -11.09
N ILE A 132 19.13 -28.87 -10.94
CA ILE A 132 20.53 -28.94 -11.37
C ILE A 132 21.36 -29.76 -10.39
N THR A 133 21.18 -29.60 -9.08
CA THR A 133 22.03 -30.28 -8.09
C THR A 133 21.65 -31.75 -7.92
N LEU A 134 20.35 -32.08 -7.90
CA LEU A 134 19.87 -33.42 -7.53
C LEU A 134 19.69 -34.37 -8.73
N HIS A 135 19.82 -33.89 -9.96
CA HIS A 135 19.74 -34.68 -11.20
C HIS A 135 18.60 -35.72 -11.17
N LEU A 136 18.93 -37.03 -11.20
CA LEU A 136 17.96 -38.14 -11.22
C LEU A 136 17.08 -38.23 -9.97
N ARG A 137 17.51 -37.66 -8.84
CA ARG A 137 16.77 -37.68 -7.57
C ARG A 137 15.75 -36.55 -7.45
N TYR A 138 15.81 -35.53 -8.31
CA TYR A 138 14.88 -34.38 -8.26
C TYR A 138 13.42 -34.83 -8.32
N ASN A 139 13.07 -35.72 -9.26
CA ASN A 139 11.70 -36.21 -9.45
C ASN A 139 11.15 -37.02 -8.27
N GLN A 140 12.03 -37.58 -7.42
CA GLN A 140 11.62 -38.30 -6.22
C GLN A 140 11.26 -37.36 -5.06
N LEU A 141 11.88 -36.17 -5.02
CA LEU A 141 11.77 -35.22 -3.91
C LEU A 141 10.76 -34.11 -4.19
N VAL A 142 10.78 -33.57 -5.41
CA VAL A 142 9.95 -32.44 -5.84
C VAL A 142 8.82 -32.96 -6.69
N THR A 143 7.60 -32.90 -6.15
CA THR A 143 6.39 -33.40 -6.83
C THR A 143 5.41 -32.26 -7.10
N PRO A 144 4.61 -32.33 -8.17
CA PRO A 144 3.62 -31.30 -8.49
C PRO A 144 2.66 -30.99 -7.34
N LYS A 145 2.21 -32.02 -6.61
CA LYS A 145 1.30 -31.86 -5.46
C LYS A 145 1.93 -31.02 -4.35
N ARG A 146 3.21 -31.26 -4.05
CA ARG A 146 3.96 -30.47 -3.05
C ARG A 146 4.14 -29.02 -3.51
N ILE A 147 4.47 -28.80 -4.78
CA ILE A 147 4.63 -27.45 -5.33
C ILE A 147 3.31 -26.66 -5.27
N ILE A 148 2.17 -27.27 -5.60
CA ILE A 148 0.85 -26.63 -5.45
C ILE A 148 0.60 -26.24 -3.99
N ALA A 149 0.90 -27.12 -3.04
CA ALA A 149 0.74 -26.83 -1.61
C ALA A 149 1.66 -25.68 -1.15
N VAL A 150 2.91 -25.65 -1.62
CA VAL A 150 3.86 -24.57 -1.31
C VAL A 150 3.37 -23.25 -1.89
N VAL A 151 2.91 -23.22 -3.14
CA VAL A 151 2.32 -22.01 -3.75
C VAL A 151 1.11 -21.54 -2.95
N ALA A 152 0.18 -22.43 -2.60
CA ALA A 152 -0.98 -22.09 -1.79
C ALA A 152 -0.57 -21.52 -0.42
N SER A 153 0.46 -22.09 0.20
CA SER A 153 1.00 -21.58 1.47
C SER A 153 1.61 -20.19 1.33
N ALA A 154 2.26 -19.87 0.20
CA ALA A 154 2.81 -18.56 -0.08
C ALA A 154 1.72 -17.47 -0.17
N TRP A 155 0.57 -17.81 -0.79
CA TRP A 155 -0.61 -16.94 -0.80
C TRP A 155 -1.16 -16.69 0.60
N VAL A 156 -1.41 -17.77 1.36
CA VAL A 156 -1.95 -17.67 2.73
C VAL A 156 -1.01 -16.89 3.63
N PHE A 157 0.29 -17.14 3.54
CA PHE A 157 1.32 -16.44 4.32
C PHE A 157 1.34 -14.94 3.99
N SER A 158 1.32 -14.59 2.70
CA SER A 158 1.31 -13.19 2.27
C SER A 158 0.06 -12.44 2.74
N LEU A 159 -1.12 -13.07 2.62
CA LEU A 159 -2.37 -12.53 3.13
C LEU A 159 -2.33 -12.35 4.65
N SER A 160 -1.81 -13.34 5.37
CA SER A 160 -1.73 -13.33 6.83
C SER A 160 -0.81 -12.21 7.33
N ILE A 161 0.36 -12.03 6.71
CA ILE A 161 1.28 -10.94 7.07
C ILE A 161 0.61 -9.59 6.88
N VAL A 162 0.04 -9.34 5.71
CA VAL A 162 -0.58 -8.04 5.41
C VAL A 162 -1.76 -7.79 6.34
N PHE A 163 -2.57 -8.83 6.61
CA PHE A 163 -3.66 -8.74 7.57
C PHE A 163 -3.17 -8.38 8.98
N VAL A 164 -2.14 -9.05 9.47
CA VAL A 164 -1.56 -8.79 10.80
C VAL A 164 -1.02 -7.36 10.88
N VAL A 165 -0.29 -6.91 9.85
CA VAL A 165 0.24 -5.54 9.79
C VAL A 165 -0.91 -4.53 9.86
N VAL A 166 -1.91 -4.66 9.00
CA VAL A 166 -3.08 -3.76 8.99
C VAL A 166 -3.83 -3.79 10.31
N PHE A 167 -4.01 -4.98 10.90
CA PHE A 167 -4.68 -5.12 12.18
C PHE A 167 -3.92 -4.43 13.32
N ILE A 168 -2.59 -4.57 13.36
CA ILE A 168 -1.75 -3.88 14.34
C ILE A 168 -1.90 -2.37 14.19
N GLU A 169 -1.79 -1.85 12.97
CA GLU A 169 -1.92 -0.41 12.69
C GLU A 169 -3.27 0.15 13.14
N ILE A 170 -4.37 -0.57 12.86
CA ILE A 170 -5.71 -0.19 13.32
C ILE A 170 -5.76 -0.12 14.85
N ARG A 171 -5.26 -1.15 15.54
CA ARG A 171 -5.31 -1.24 17.00
C ARG A 171 -4.45 -0.18 17.68
N VAL A 172 -3.26 0.10 17.16
CA VAL A 172 -2.41 1.18 17.66
C VAL A 172 -3.10 2.53 17.47
N GLY A 173 -3.72 2.76 16.31
CA GLY A 173 -4.45 3.99 16.01
C GLY A 173 -5.70 4.20 16.89
N GLU A 174 -6.37 3.14 17.34
CA GLU A 174 -7.47 3.24 18.31
C GLU A 174 -6.97 3.62 19.71
N ILE A 175 -5.91 2.96 20.19
CA ILE A 175 -5.32 3.24 21.50
C ILE A 175 -4.82 4.68 21.57
N MET A 176 -4.15 5.17 20.52
CA MET A 176 -3.62 6.53 20.47
C MET A 176 -4.73 7.58 20.55
N LEU A 177 -5.86 7.37 19.86
CA LEU A 177 -7.03 8.26 19.96
C LEU A 177 -7.63 8.30 21.36
N LEU A 178 -7.71 7.15 22.04
CA LEU A 178 -8.20 7.10 23.42
C LEU A 178 -7.27 7.85 24.39
N VAL A 179 -5.95 7.70 24.22
CA VAL A 179 -4.96 8.38 25.05
C VAL A 179 -4.98 9.89 24.84
N VAL A 180 -5.01 10.35 23.59
CA VAL A 180 -5.11 11.79 23.26
C VAL A 180 -6.45 12.36 23.70
N GLY A 181 -7.55 11.64 23.48
CA GLY A 181 -8.88 12.06 23.95
C GLY A 181 -8.94 12.19 25.47
N TYR A 182 -8.36 11.23 26.20
CA TYR A 182 -8.23 11.31 27.66
C TYR A 182 -7.32 12.45 28.12
N ALA A 183 -6.21 12.71 27.42
CA ALA A 183 -5.32 13.80 27.74
C ALA A 183 -5.98 15.17 27.50
N ALA A 184 -6.73 15.33 26.40
CA ALA A 184 -7.44 16.56 26.05
C ALA A 184 -8.66 16.84 26.95
N ASP A 185 -9.24 15.80 27.57
CA ASP A 185 -10.32 15.95 28.54
C ASP A 185 -9.81 16.23 29.97
N ARG A 186 -8.48 16.31 30.17
CA ARG A 186 -7.90 16.56 31.49
C ARG A 186 -8.28 17.97 31.98
N PRO A 187 -9.07 18.09 33.07
CA PRO A 187 -9.73 19.35 33.45
C PRO A 187 -8.77 20.48 33.81
N GLY A 188 -7.56 20.17 34.31
CA GLY A 188 -6.60 21.19 34.73
C GLY A 188 -6.01 22.04 33.60
N GLU A 189 -5.97 21.57 32.35
CA GLU A 189 -5.35 22.34 31.25
C GLU A 189 -6.31 23.43 30.71
N LYS A 190 -7.62 23.19 30.79
CA LYS A 190 -8.66 24.19 30.46
C LYS A 190 -8.67 25.33 31.48
N GLU A 191 -8.52 25.01 32.76
CA GLU A 191 -8.48 25.99 33.86
C GLU A 191 -7.24 26.90 33.74
N TYR A 192 -6.07 26.35 33.41
CA TYR A 192 -4.87 27.14 33.14
C TYR A 192 -4.99 28.07 31.91
N PHE A 193 -5.70 27.65 30.87
CA PHE A 193 -5.88 28.44 29.65
C PHE A 193 -6.92 29.57 29.85
N GLU A 194 -8.01 29.29 30.56
CA GLU A 194 -8.98 30.32 30.96
C GLU A 194 -8.36 31.32 31.94
N ASP A 195 -7.56 30.87 32.91
CA ASP A 195 -6.82 31.76 33.83
C ASP A 195 -5.79 32.65 33.11
N ALA A 196 -5.15 32.12 32.05
CA ALA A 196 -4.21 32.89 31.23
C ALA A 196 -4.91 33.97 30.39
N LEU A 197 -6.09 33.66 29.83
CA LEU A 197 -6.92 34.62 29.09
C LEU A 197 -7.51 35.71 30.01
N MET A 198 -7.97 35.34 31.19
CA MET A 198 -8.49 36.29 32.19
C MET A 198 -7.40 37.25 32.71
N ARG A 199 -6.14 36.82 32.73
CA ARG A 199 -5.00 37.67 33.11
C ARG A 199 -4.63 38.69 32.02
N ASP A 200 -4.76 38.31 30.75
CA ASP A 200 -4.45 39.18 29.61
C ASP A 200 -5.50 40.30 29.43
N GLU A 201 -6.79 40.01 29.64
CA GLU A 201 -7.84 41.04 29.61
C GLU A 201 -7.76 42.04 30.78
N SER A 202 -7.14 41.66 31.90
CA SER A 202 -7.01 42.52 33.09
C SER A 202 -5.95 43.63 32.97
N HIS A 203 -5.12 43.61 31.93
CA HIS A 203 -4.11 44.64 31.66
C HIS A 203 -4.41 45.38 30.35
N PRO A 204 -5.32 46.36 30.35
CA PRO A 204 -5.47 47.24 29.19
C PRO A 204 -4.15 48.01 29.00
N LEU A 205 -3.59 47.91 27.79
CA LEU A 205 -2.50 48.74 27.30
C LEU A 205 -2.85 50.22 27.56
N ALA A 206 -2.26 50.81 28.61
CA ALA A 206 -2.23 52.24 28.76
C ALA A 206 -1.39 52.80 27.61
N LEU A 207 -2.08 53.32 26.58
CA LEU A 207 -1.47 54.19 25.58
C LEU A 207 -0.86 55.39 26.32
N PRO A 208 0.41 55.75 26.05
CA PRO A 208 0.95 57.00 26.57
C PRO A 208 0.18 58.15 25.91
N ASP A 209 -0.54 58.90 26.73
CA ASP A 209 -0.88 60.28 26.41
C ASP A 209 0.42 61.08 26.26
N ASP A 210 0.40 62.10 25.39
CA ASP A 210 1.44 63.11 25.18
C ASP A 210 2.53 62.78 24.13
N GLN A 211 2.24 63.10 22.87
CA GLN A 211 3.02 64.09 22.10
C GLN A 211 2.13 64.69 20.99
N VAL A 212 1.25 65.61 21.36
CA VAL A 212 0.81 66.71 20.48
C VAL A 212 1.59 67.94 20.96
N GLU A 213 2.54 68.44 20.17
CA GLU A 213 2.72 69.87 19.91
C GLU A 213 3.90 70.20 18.98
N PHE A 214 3.57 71.07 18.01
CA PHE A 214 4.35 71.86 17.04
C PHE A 214 5.22 71.17 15.96
#